data_AF-L0A4Y4-F1
#
_entry.id   AF-L0A4Y4-F1
#
_cell.length_a   1.000
_cell.length_b   1.000
_cell.length_c   1.000
_cell.angle_alpha   90.00
_cell.angle_beta   90.00
_cell.angle_gamma   90.00
#
_symmetry.space_group_name_H-M   'P 1'
#
loop_
_entity.id
_entity.type
_entity.pdbx_description
1 polymer ?
#
loop_
_entity_poly.entity_id
_entity_poly.type
_entity_poly.pdbx_seq_one_letter_code
_entity_poly.pdbx_strand_id
1 'polypeptide(L)'
;MTYLQYHLLFIAPLLALLALWTWREVRSGRPLAGAYRPENRWAWTFYWLLPLIAFVYTTPWDNYLVYKQVWNYPPERVLGRVGYVPLEEYAFFVLQTLIAGLWLFLLLRRGGPPHISTFAVRWGGAVLLLLLAFAGAFMLSFESTFYLGLILAWAMPVLALQWAFGGDLVLGNARTFLLAVLPPTVYLWATDLFAIRQGIWSISERYTTGLNLFGLPLEEAVFFLVTNLLVVTGLLLFLHPVALERVRFLRATVRPWVGLLALSALLRVPVPLWPEGFALLATISTLLLALAALAWAWEQVGARALLLAGLAFGVGLLVEVLGSRTGFPFGAYSYDPPGPTLLGVPLLVPLGWWWMTAAALALAGGRPLLVGALLVALDLGLEPLMTRTGFWTWSAGGGLYYGVPWVNFLGWFVVGSALAWVLGRLAPELTRTGGSFAWAYRLEALMLPAGLLLLGMWPAALVTFLVMGGLTWTSSRAAFAR
;
A
#
# COMPACT_ATOMS: atom_id res chain seq x y z
N MET A 1 35.13 -13.11 -15.55
CA MET A 1 33.86 -12.97 -16.30
C MET A 1 33.10 -11.77 -15.73
N THR A 2 32.67 -10.83 -16.57
CA THR A 2 31.88 -9.66 -16.14
C THR A 2 30.39 -10.02 -16.04
N TYR A 3 29.59 -9.15 -15.40
CA TYR A 3 28.16 -9.34 -15.29
C TYR A 3 27.45 -9.24 -16.65
N LEU A 4 27.92 -8.37 -17.56
CA LEU A 4 27.44 -8.38 -18.94
C LEU A 4 27.68 -9.73 -19.63
N GLN A 5 28.88 -10.31 -19.47
CA GLN A 5 29.19 -11.62 -20.04
C GLN A 5 28.29 -12.72 -19.47
N TYR A 6 27.92 -12.64 -18.19
CA TYR A 6 26.93 -13.53 -17.57
C TYR A 6 25.57 -13.46 -18.28
N HIS A 7 25.08 -12.25 -18.52
CA HIS A 7 23.83 -12.07 -19.26
C HIS A 7 23.91 -12.65 -20.67
N LEU A 8 25.00 -12.39 -21.38
CA LEU A 8 25.19 -12.86 -22.76
C LEU A 8 25.34 -14.39 -22.86
N LEU A 9 25.83 -15.05 -21.80
CA LEU A 9 26.05 -16.49 -21.80
C LEU A 9 24.83 -17.28 -21.33
N PHE A 10 24.16 -16.82 -20.27
CA PHE A 10 23.10 -17.60 -19.60
C PHE A 10 21.70 -17.04 -19.88
N ILE A 11 21.52 -15.73 -19.78
CA ILE A 11 20.17 -15.14 -19.78
C ILE A 11 19.66 -14.85 -21.21
N ALA A 12 20.44 -14.09 -21.98
CA ALA A 12 20.05 -13.64 -23.32
C ALA A 12 19.83 -14.80 -24.32
N PRO A 13 20.66 -15.86 -24.35
CA PRO A 13 20.42 -16.99 -25.24
C PRO A 13 19.12 -17.72 -24.91
N LEU A 14 18.82 -17.92 -23.62
CA LEU A 14 17.58 -18.55 -23.19
C LEU A 14 16.36 -17.72 -23.63
N LEU A 15 16.40 -16.39 -23.44
CA LEU A 15 15.34 -15.50 -23.90
C LEU A 15 15.16 -15.57 -25.42
N ALA A 16 16.26 -15.52 -26.18
CA ALA A 16 16.24 -15.59 -27.64
C ALA A 16 15.63 -16.92 -28.14
N LEU A 17 15.98 -18.04 -27.50
CA LEU A 17 15.42 -19.36 -27.82
C LEU A 17 13.91 -19.41 -27.56
N LEU A 18 13.45 -18.91 -26.40
CA LEU A 18 12.02 -18.87 -26.07
C LEU A 18 11.23 -17.93 -26.99
N ALA A 19 11.82 -16.79 -27.35
CA ALA A 19 11.22 -15.83 -28.28
C ALA A 19 11.12 -16.42 -29.69
N LEU A 20 12.19 -17.03 -30.20
CA LEU A 20 12.21 -17.68 -31.50
C LEU A 20 11.23 -18.86 -31.56
N TRP A 21 11.18 -19.68 -30.51
CA TRP A 21 10.17 -20.74 -30.40
C TRP A 21 8.77 -20.13 -30.48
N THR A 22 8.47 -19.16 -29.63
CA THR A 22 7.15 -18.54 -29.57
C THR A 22 6.74 -17.95 -30.92
N TRP A 23 7.66 -17.27 -31.60
CA TRP A 23 7.46 -16.75 -32.95
C TRP A 23 7.17 -17.85 -33.99
N ARG A 24 7.91 -18.97 -33.97
CA ARG A 24 7.68 -20.12 -34.87
C ARG A 24 6.29 -20.73 -34.69
N GLU A 25 5.87 -20.94 -33.44
CA GLU A 25 4.56 -21.49 -33.10
C GLU A 25 3.41 -20.57 -33.51
N VAL A 26 3.58 -19.27 -33.26
CA VAL A 26 2.62 -18.25 -33.68
C VAL A 26 2.49 -18.22 -35.21
N ARG A 27 3.61 -18.30 -35.94
CA ARG A 27 3.59 -18.36 -37.42
C ARG A 27 3.00 -19.65 -37.98
N SER A 28 3.07 -20.76 -37.25
CA SER A 28 2.42 -22.02 -37.65
C SER A 28 0.92 -22.06 -37.31
N GLY A 29 0.35 -20.94 -36.87
CA GLY A 29 -1.08 -20.80 -36.56
C GLY A 29 -1.48 -21.30 -35.17
N ARG A 30 -0.52 -21.64 -34.30
CA ARG A 30 -0.83 -22.01 -32.92
C ARG A 30 -1.17 -20.76 -32.08
N PRO A 31 -1.98 -20.90 -31.01
CA PRO A 31 -2.26 -19.78 -30.10
C PRO A 31 -0.97 -19.26 -29.46
N LEU A 32 -1.01 -18.03 -28.94
CA LEU A 32 0.09 -17.41 -28.18
C LEU A 32 0.22 -18.06 -26.79
N ALA A 33 -0.89 -18.16 -26.05
CA ALA A 33 -0.97 -18.74 -24.72
C ALA A 33 -2.41 -19.19 -24.43
N GLY A 34 -2.65 -20.46 -24.10
CA GLY A 34 -4.00 -20.97 -23.85
C GLY A 34 -4.95 -20.65 -25.02
N ALA A 35 -6.03 -19.90 -24.73
CA ALA A 35 -7.00 -19.44 -25.74
C ALA A 35 -6.60 -18.13 -26.46
N TYR A 36 -5.54 -17.45 -26.02
CA TYR A 36 -5.13 -16.16 -26.59
C TYR A 36 -4.40 -16.35 -27.91
N ARG A 37 -4.88 -15.67 -28.96
CA ARG A 37 -4.22 -15.60 -30.27
C ARG A 37 -3.15 -14.49 -30.32
N PRO A 38 -2.22 -14.53 -31.29
CA PRO A 38 -1.15 -13.54 -31.42
C PRO A 38 -1.64 -12.09 -31.56
N GLU A 39 -2.82 -11.88 -32.14
CA GLU A 39 -3.43 -10.56 -32.35
C GLU A 39 -4.03 -9.99 -31.05
N ASN A 40 -4.08 -10.79 -29.99
CA ASN A 40 -4.65 -10.38 -28.72
C ASN A 40 -3.75 -9.34 -28.04
N ARG A 41 -4.14 -8.06 -28.16
CA ARG A 41 -3.44 -6.93 -27.54
C ARG A 41 -3.36 -7.05 -26.02
N TRP A 42 -4.36 -7.65 -25.38
CA TRP A 42 -4.39 -7.78 -23.92
C TRP A 42 -3.23 -8.63 -23.40
N ALA A 43 -3.02 -9.82 -23.96
CA ALA A 43 -1.93 -10.70 -23.56
C ALA A 43 -0.56 -10.02 -23.72
N TRP A 44 -0.34 -9.30 -24.83
CA TRP A 44 0.89 -8.55 -25.05
C TRP A 44 1.07 -7.35 -24.12
N THR A 45 0.01 -6.60 -23.85
CA THR A 45 0.07 -5.47 -22.92
C THR A 45 0.57 -5.92 -21.55
N PHE A 46 0.02 -7.01 -20.99
CA PHE A 46 0.46 -7.48 -19.67
C PHE A 46 1.84 -8.15 -19.70
N TYR A 47 2.19 -8.82 -20.80
CA TYR A 47 3.54 -9.34 -20.99
C TYR A 47 4.60 -8.23 -20.97
N TRP A 48 4.34 -7.08 -21.60
CA TRP A 48 5.27 -5.95 -21.63
C TRP A 48 5.17 -5.04 -20.41
N LEU A 49 4.01 -4.95 -19.77
CA LEU A 49 3.80 -4.15 -18.58
C LEU A 49 4.47 -4.79 -17.35
N LEU A 50 4.49 -6.12 -17.25
CA LEU A 50 5.01 -6.78 -16.06
C LEU A 50 6.52 -6.54 -15.82
N PRO A 51 7.41 -6.56 -16.82
CA PRO A 51 8.80 -6.14 -16.64
C PRO A 51 8.94 -4.72 -16.11
N LEU A 52 8.07 -3.79 -16.53
CA LEU A 52 8.08 -2.42 -16.00
C LEU A 52 7.61 -2.37 -14.53
N ILE A 53 6.58 -3.14 -14.19
CA ILE A 53 6.13 -3.27 -12.79
C ILE A 53 7.25 -3.85 -11.93
N ALA A 54 7.88 -4.94 -12.38
CA ALA A 54 9.00 -5.58 -11.69
C ALA A 54 10.17 -4.60 -11.53
N PHE A 55 10.54 -3.87 -12.59
CA PHE A 55 11.59 -2.86 -12.54
C PHE A 55 11.32 -1.80 -11.47
N VAL A 56 10.14 -1.18 -11.50
CA VAL A 56 9.78 -0.11 -10.55
C VAL A 56 9.69 -0.64 -9.12
N TYR A 57 9.11 -1.83 -8.94
CA TYR A 57 8.92 -2.43 -7.63
C TYR A 57 10.23 -2.91 -7.00
N THR A 58 11.13 -3.50 -7.79
CA THR A 58 12.38 -4.08 -7.28
C THR A 58 13.48 -3.03 -7.09
N THR A 59 13.51 -1.97 -7.90
CA THR A 59 14.52 -0.90 -7.82
C THR A 59 14.83 -0.38 -6.40
N PRO A 60 13.85 0.04 -5.57
CA PRO A 60 14.16 0.54 -4.24
C PRO A 60 14.70 -0.56 -3.31
N TRP A 61 14.22 -1.79 -3.45
CA TRP A 61 14.64 -2.93 -2.63
C TRP A 61 16.09 -3.31 -2.93
N ASP A 62 16.46 -3.45 -4.20
CA ASP A 62 17.82 -3.77 -4.62
C ASP A 62 18.81 -2.66 -4.21
N ASN A 63 18.44 -1.39 -4.40
CA ASN A 63 19.29 -0.27 -3.95
C ASN A 63 19.51 -0.30 -2.45
N TYR A 64 18.48 -0.61 -1.67
CA TYR A 64 18.62 -0.72 -0.22
C TYR A 64 19.51 -1.90 0.17
N LEU A 65 19.36 -3.04 -0.51
CA LEU A 65 20.13 -4.25 -0.25
C LEU A 65 21.62 -4.04 -0.53
N VAL A 66 21.98 -3.43 -1.67
CA VAL A 66 23.37 -3.10 -2.02
C VAL A 66 23.91 -2.00 -1.12
N TYR A 67 23.10 -0.99 -0.78
CA TYR A 67 23.48 0.04 0.19
C TYR A 67 23.84 -0.58 1.55
N LYS A 68 23.07 -1.55 2.02
CA LYS A 68 23.33 -2.32 3.26
C LYS A 68 24.46 -3.33 3.14
N GLN A 69 25.10 -3.46 1.98
CA GLN A 69 26.20 -4.40 1.72
C GLN A 69 25.79 -5.87 1.92
N VAL A 70 24.52 -6.19 1.66
CA VAL A 70 24.07 -7.59 1.63
C VAL A 70 24.57 -8.26 0.35
N TRP A 71 24.47 -7.56 -0.78
CA TRP A 71 25.14 -7.90 -2.04
C TRP A 71 26.29 -6.94 -2.30
N ASN A 72 27.35 -7.48 -2.89
CA ASN A 72 28.48 -6.69 -3.34
C ASN A 72 28.89 -7.10 -4.76
N TYR A 73 29.30 -6.11 -5.55
CA TYR A 73 29.72 -6.28 -6.93
C TYR A 73 31.10 -5.62 -7.10
N PRO A 74 32.14 -6.37 -7.50
CA PRO A 74 33.44 -5.78 -7.77
C PRO A 74 33.32 -4.74 -8.91
N PRO A 75 33.87 -3.52 -8.75
CA PRO A 75 33.73 -2.47 -9.76
C PRO A 75 34.21 -2.87 -11.16
N GLU A 76 35.24 -3.71 -11.25
CA GLU A 76 35.80 -4.23 -12.51
C GLU A 76 34.92 -5.28 -13.20
N ARG A 77 33.88 -5.77 -12.53
CA ARG A 77 32.95 -6.79 -13.06
C ARG A 77 31.66 -6.20 -13.60
N VAL A 78 31.42 -4.90 -13.43
CA VAL A 78 30.19 -4.20 -13.83
C VAL A 78 30.49 -3.03 -14.78
N LEU A 79 29.56 -2.73 -15.69
CA LEU A 79 29.70 -1.63 -16.66
C LEU A 79 29.54 -0.25 -16.01
N GLY A 80 28.71 -0.16 -14.98
CA GLY A 80 28.36 1.09 -14.32
C GLY A 80 27.21 0.88 -13.33
N ARG A 81 26.90 1.91 -12.55
CA ARG A 81 25.85 1.87 -11.52
C ARG A 81 24.87 3.04 -11.69
N VAL A 82 23.61 2.80 -11.36
CA VAL A 82 22.60 3.84 -11.16
C VAL A 82 22.10 3.70 -9.72
N GLY A 83 22.32 4.73 -8.91
CA GLY A 83 22.25 4.57 -7.46
C GLY A 83 23.37 3.66 -6.97
N TYR A 84 23.04 2.63 -6.19
CA TYR A 84 23.99 1.64 -5.67
C TYR A 84 24.13 0.41 -6.59
N VAL A 85 23.16 0.19 -7.46
CA VAL A 85 22.94 -1.07 -8.18
C VAL A 85 23.59 -1.03 -9.58
N PRO A 86 24.23 -2.12 -10.04
CA PRO A 86 24.75 -2.23 -11.40
C PRO A 86 23.68 -2.12 -12.49
N LEU A 87 24.03 -1.55 -13.65
CA LEU A 87 23.14 -1.48 -14.83
C LEU A 87 22.64 -2.87 -15.26
N GLU A 88 23.48 -3.87 -15.12
CA GLU A 88 23.20 -5.25 -15.47
C GLU A 88 22.11 -5.87 -14.59
N GLU A 89 22.01 -5.49 -13.32
CA GLU A 89 20.97 -5.96 -12.41
C GLU A 89 19.59 -5.40 -12.79
N TYR A 90 19.53 -4.12 -13.17
CA TYR A 90 18.33 -3.53 -13.75
C TYR A 90 17.89 -4.24 -15.03
N ALA A 91 18.84 -4.66 -15.87
CA ALA A 91 18.56 -5.48 -17.03
C ALA A 91 18.05 -6.87 -16.63
N PHE A 92 18.61 -7.48 -15.58
CA PHE A 92 18.19 -8.77 -15.06
C PHE A 92 16.71 -8.77 -14.66
N PHE A 93 16.20 -7.74 -13.99
CA PHE A 93 14.77 -7.63 -13.62
C PHE A 93 13.86 -7.80 -14.84
N VAL A 94 14.22 -7.12 -15.93
CA VAL A 94 13.46 -7.14 -17.19
C VAL A 94 13.60 -8.50 -17.86
N LEU A 95 14.82 -8.99 -18.00
CA LEU A 95 15.13 -10.23 -18.72
C LEU A 95 14.50 -11.46 -18.03
N GLN A 96 14.63 -11.58 -16.70
CA GLN A 96 14.03 -12.67 -15.94
C GLN A 96 12.51 -12.67 -16.07
N THR A 97 11.87 -11.50 -16.00
CA THR A 97 10.42 -11.37 -16.17
C THR A 97 9.96 -11.79 -17.58
N LEU A 98 10.70 -11.39 -18.62
CA LEU A 98 10.40 -11.77 -20.01
C LEU A 98 10.56 -13.28 -20.26
N ILE A 99 11.60 -13.91 -19.68
CA ILE A 99 11.84 -15.35 -19.76
C ILE A 99 10.71 -16.10 -19.08
N ALA A 100 10.37 -15.75 -17.83
CA ALA A 100 9.29 -16.38 -17.09
C ALA A 100 7.95 -16.26 -17.84
N GLY A 101 7.69 -15.12 -18.48
CA GLY A 101 6.48 -14.91 -19.27
C GLY A 101 6.40 -15.78 -20.53
N LEU A 102 7.47 -15.87 -21.33
CA LEU A 102 7.48 -16.73 -22.52
C LEU A 102 7.45 -18.22 -22.17
N TRP A 103 8.12 -18.59 -21.08
CA TRP A 103 8.06 -19.94 -20.54
C TRP A 103 6.64 -20.30 -20.13
N LEU A 104 5.94 -19.41 -19.42
CA LEU A 104 4.54 -19.61 -19.06
C LEU A 104 3.63 -19.71 -20.30
N PHE A 105 3.84 -18.87 -21.33
CA PHE A 105 3.09 -18.95 -22.58
C PHE A 105 3.25 -20.30 -23.26
N LEU A 106 4.47 -20.84 -23.29
CA LEU A 106 4.73 -22.20 -23.78
C LEU A 106 3.95 -23.26 -23.02
N LEU A 107 3.90 -23.17 -21.69
CA LEU A 107 3.16 -24.14 -20.86
C LEU A 107 1.65 -24.00 -21.04
N LEU A 108 1.11 -22.78 -21.09
CA LEU A 108 -0.32 -22.52 -21.28
C LEU A 108 -0.82 -23.02 -22.64
N ARG A 109 0.00 -23.01 -23.70
CA ARG A 109 -0.35 -23.61 -25.00
C ARG A 109 -0.54 -25.13 -24.93
N ARG A 110 0.11 -25.80 -23.98
CA ARG A 110 0.06 -27.24 -23.78
C ARG A 110 -0.85 -27.65 -22.62
N GLY A 111 -1.38 -26.67 -21.89
CA GLY A 111 -2.25 -26.87 -20.73
C GLY A 111 -3.67 -27.24 -21.13
N GLY A 112 -4.37 -27.89 -20.20
CA GLY A 112 -5.80 -28.16 -20.31
C GLY A 112 -6.67 -26.91 -20.03
N PRO A 113 -7.99 -27.06 -20.05
CA PRO A 113 -8.91 -25.98 -19.70
C PRO A 113 -8.67 -25.49 -18.27
N PRO A 114 -8.91 -24.19 -18.00
CA PRO A 114 -8.72 -23.65 -16.66
C PRO A 114 -9.70 -24.27 -15.66
N HIS A 115 -9.17 -24.76 -14.54
CA HIS A 115 -9.98 -25.15 -13.38
C HIS A 115 -9.92 -24.10 -12.28
N ILE A 116 -10.89 -24.13 -11.37
CA ILE A 116 -10.98 -23.23 -10.21
C ILE A 116 -10.96 -24.11 -8.95
N SER A 117 -10.03 -23.82 -8.04
CA SER A 117 -9.97 -24.49 -6.74
C SER A 117 -10.96 -23.89 -5.73
N THR A 118 -10.86 -24.29 -4.46
CA THR A 118 -11.81 -23.86 -3.42
C THR A 118 -11.52 -22.46 -2.89
N PHE A 119 -12.54 -21.82 -2.31
CA PHE A 119 -12.41 -20.53 -1.63
C PHE A 119 -11.42 -20.56 -0.45
N ALA A 120 -11.33 -21.69 0.25
CA ALA A 120 -10.40 -21.90 1.37
C ALA A 120 -8.94 -21.74 0.94
N VAL A 121 -8.60 -22.14 -0.29
CA VAL A 121 -7.25 -22.00 -0.85
C VAL A 121 -6.82 -20.53 -0.97
N ARG A 122 -7.75 -19.64 -1.34
CA ARG A 122 -7.47 -18.21 -1.49
C ARG A 122 -7.12 -17.57 -0.16
N TRP A 123 -8.02 -17.67 0.81
CA TRP A 123 -7.85 -16.99 2.09
C TRP A 123 -6.86 -17.70 3.00
N GLY A 124 -6.84 -19.03 3.01
CA GLY A 124 -5.83 -19.79 3.76
C GLY A 124 -4.41 -19.49 3.26
N GLY A 125 -4.21 -19.47 1.93
CA GLY A 125 -2.92 -19.10 1.35
C GLY A 125 -2.55 -17.64 1.57
N ALA A 126 -3.50 -16.71 1.46
CA ALA A 126 -3.25 -15.30 1.74
C ALA A 126 -2.86 -15.07 3.22
N VAL A 127 -3.54 -15.71 4.16
CA VAL A 127 -3.20 -15.66 5.59
C VAL A 127 -1.80 -16.23 5.82
N LEU A 128 -1.48 -17.39 5.25
CA LEU A 128 -0.14 -17.97 5.35
C LEU A 128 0.94 -17.00 4.84
N LEU A 129 0.72 -16.38 3.68
CA LEU A 129 1.66 -15.41 3.11
C LEU A 129 1.79 -14.16 4.00
N LEU A 130 0.72 -13.67 4.61
CA LEU A 130 0.79 -12.57 5.58
C LEU A 130 1.55 -12.97 6.86
N LEU A 131 1.40 -14.20 7.33
CA LEU A 131 2.18 -14.71 8.46
C LEU A 131 3.66 -14.80 8.11
N LEU A 132 4.01 -15.21 6.89
CA LEU A 132 5.39 -15.18 6.40
C LEU A 132 5.92 -13.75 6.26
N ALA A 133 5.10 -12.81 5.82
CA ALA A 133 5.46 -11.39 5.78
C ALA A 133 5.77 -10.85 7.20
N PHE A 134 4.94 -11.21 8.18
CA PHE A 134 5.15 -10.83 9.58
C PHE A 134 6.42 -11.47 10.16
N ALA A 135 6.65 -12.75 9.89
CA ALA A 135 7.90 -13.42 10.25
C ALA A 135 9.10 -12.72 9.60
N GLY A 136 9.00 -12.35 8.32
CA GLY A 136 10.02 -11.57 7.62
C GLY A 136 10.30 -10.23 8.29
N ALA A 137 9.26 -9.49 8.65
CA ALA A 137 9.38 -8.22 9.36
C ALA A 137 10.05 -8.38 10.73
N PHE A 138 9.76 -9.47 11.45
CA PHE A 138 10.45 -9.81 12.70
C PHE A 138 11.94 -10.12 12.47
N MET A 139 12.26 -10.89 11.42
CA MET A 139 13.63 -11.26 11.05
C MET A 139 14.52 -10.05 10.71
N LEU A 140 13.94 -8.94 10.23
CA LEU A 140 14.68 -7.69 10.03
C LEU A 140 15.33 -7.13 11.32
N SER A 141 14.90 -7.61 12.50
CA SER A 141 15.48 -7.21 13.79
C SER A 141 16.83 -7.87 14.10
N PHE A 142 17.26 -8.87 13.30
CA PHE A 142 18.49 -9.62 13.53
C PHE A 142 19.36 -9.60 12.28
N GLU A 143 20.66 -9.32 12.43
CA GLU A 143 21.57 -9.26 11.29
C GLU A 143 21.65 -10.59 10.54
N SER A 144 21.78 -11.72 11.25
CA SER A 144 21.90 -13.06 10.64
C SER A 144 20.65 -13.53 9.89
N THR A 145 19.50 -12.87 10.04
CA THR A 145 18.29 -13.21 9.28
C THR A 145 17.81 -12.04 8.42
N PHE A 146 18.60 -10.96 8.36
CA PHE A 146 18.21 -9.71 7.73
C PHE A 146 17.88 -9.88 6.26
N TYR A 147 18.70 -10.61 5.50
CA TYR A 147 18.47 -10.78 4.08
C TYR A 147 17.18 -11.59 3.80
N LEU A 148 16.99 -12.71 4.49
CA LEU A 148 15.76 -13.50 4.38
C LEU A 148 14.53 -12.70 4.84
N GLY A 149 14.66 -11.94 5.93
CA GLY A 149 13.62 -11.05 6.43
C GLY A 149 13.22 -10.00 5.39
N LEU A 150 14.20 -9.43 4.69
CA LEU A 150 14.00 -8.43 3.65
C LEU A 150 13.29 -9.01 2.42
N ILE A 151 13.58 -10.24 2.02
CA ILE A 151 12.84 -10.94 0.94
C ILE A 151 11.39 -11.15 1.35
N LEU A 152 11.16 -11.71 2.55
CA LEU A 152 9.82 -12.10 3.01
C LEU A 152 8.94 -10.88 3.30
N ALA A 153 9.44 -9.88 4.02
CA ALA A 153 8.70 -8.67 4.35
C ALA A 153 8.32 -7.86 3.11
N TRP A 154 9.16 -7.88 2.06
CA TRP A 154 8.90 -7.16 0.82
C TRP A 154 7.96 -7.90 -0.13
N ALA A 155 8.18 -9.18 -0.37
CA ALA A 155 7.47 -9.90 -1.43
C ALA A 155 6.16 -10.54 -0.96
N MET A 156 6.10 -11.05 0.27
CA MET A 156 4.96 -11.82 0.75
C MET A 156 3.65 -11.01 0.83
N PRO A 157 3.63 -9.71 1.20
CA PRO A 157 2.40 -8.91 1.14
C PRO A 157 1.80 -8.82 -0.27
N VAL A 158 2.64 -8.64 -1.29
CA VAL A 158 2.20 -8.59 -2.68
C VAL A 158 1.68 -9.95 -3.14
N LEU A 159 2.39 -11.03 -2.82
CA LEU A 159 1.90 -12.38 -3.07
C LEU A 159 0.59 -12.66 -2.35
N ALA A 160 0.43 -12.22 -1.10
CA ALA A 160 -0.80 -12.40 -0.34
C ALA A 160 -2.00 -11.72 -1.01
N LEU A 161 -1.81 -10.51 -1.57
CA LEU A 161 -2.84 -9.81 -2.34
C LEU A 161 -3.19 -10.55 -3.63
N GLN A 162 -2.18 -10.98 -4.39
CA GLN A 162 -2.40 -11.80 -5.60
C GLN A 162 -3.13 -13.10 -5.26
N TRP A 163 -2.77 -13.76 -4.16
CA TRP A 163 -3.36 -15.02 -3.73
C TRP A 163 -4.78 -14.87 -3.19
N ALA A 164 -5.04 -13.81 -2.42
CA ALA A 164 -6.40 -13.46 -2.00
C ALA A 164 -7.30 -13.19 -3.21
N PHE A 165 -6.75 -12.53 -4.24
CA PHE A 165 -7.49 -12.23 -5.47
C PHE A 165 -7.79 -13.48 -6.32
N GLY A 166 -6.84 -14.40 -6.47
CA GLY A 166 -7.05 -15.56 -7.35
C GLY A 166 -6.17 -16.79 -7.14
N GLY A 167 -5.74 -17.06 -5.92
CA GLY A 167 -4.99 -18.29 -5.58
C GLY A 167 -5.75 -19.59 -5.92
N ASP A 168 -7.08 -19.54 -5.95
CA ASP A 168 -7.93 -20.62 -6.45
C ASP A 168 -7.78 -20.85 -7.96
N LEU A 169 -7.57 -19.79 -8.74
CA LEU A 169 -7.34 -19.85 -10.19
C LEU A 169 -5.94 -20.38 -10.49
N VAL A 170 -4.96 -20.00 -9.67
CA VAL A 170 -3.57 -20.46 -9.76
C VAL A 170 -3.49 -21.95 -9.45
N LEU A 171 -4.01 -22.39 -8.31
CA LEU A 171 -3.97 -23.80 -7.91
C LEU A 171 -4.97 -24.68 -8.65
N GLY A 172 -5.99 -24.11 -9.28
CA GLY A 172 -6.78 -24.83 -10.27
C GLY A 172 -5.92 -25.39 -11.41
N ASN A 173 -4.78 -24.76 -11.72
CA ASN A 173 -3.81 -25.24 -12.70
C ASN A 173 -2.43 -25.53 -12.06
N ALA A 174 -2.43 -26.18 -10.89
CA ALA A 174 -1.22 -26.39 -10.07
C ALA A 174 -0.04 -26.97 -10.85
N ARG A 175 -0.26 -27.92 -11.77
CA ARG A 175 0.83 -28.48 -12.60
C ARG A 175 1.49 -27.42 -13.47
N THR A 176 0.71 -26.62 -14.20
CA THR A 176 1.21 -25.53 -15.03
C THR A 176 1.91 -24.48 -14.18
N PHE A 177 1.35 -24.14 -13.02
CA PHE A 177 1.95 -23.21 -12.08
C PHE A 177 3.32 -23.68 -11.57
N LEU A 178 3.41 -24.92 -11.07
CA LEU A 178 4.67 -25.50 -10.58
C LEU A 178 5.71 -25.61 -11.69
N LEU A 179 5.31 -26.03 -12.90
CA LEU A 179 6.21 -26.08 -14.07
C LEU A 179 6.61 -24.69 -14.56
N ALA A 180 5.84 -23.65 -14.29
CA ALA A 180 6.18 -22.29 -14.65
C ALA A 180 7.16 -21.67 -13.64
N VAL A 181 7.06 -22.05 -12.36
CA VAL A 181 7.91 -21.50 -11.28
C VAL A 181 9.22 -22.28 -11.12
N LEU A 182 9.16 -23.61 -10.97
CA LEU A 182 10.31 -24.39 -10.52
C LEU A 182 11.45 -24.48 -11.55
N PRO A 183 11.23 -24.76 -12.86
CA PRO A 183 12.32 -24.86 -13.81
C PRO A 183 13.12 -23.55 -14.00
N PRO A 184 12.49 -22.37 -14.17
CA PRO A 184 13.24 -21.11 -14.18
C PRO A 184 13.96 -20.84 -12.86
N THR A 185 13.36 -21.18 -11.71
CA THR A 185 13.98 -21.02 -10.39
C THR A 185 15.26 -21.86 -10.28
N VAL A 186 15.18 -23.15 -10.59
CA VAL A 186 16.34 -24.07 -10.54
C VAL A 186 17.42 -23.67 -11.56
N TYR A 187 17.02 -23.20 -12.74
CA TYR A 187 17.96 -22.67 -13.72
C TYR A 187 18.73 -21.46 -13.17
N LEU A 188 18.02 -20.51 -12.57
CA LEU A 188 18.63 -19.32 -11.97
C LEU A 188 19.54 -19.70 -10.80
N TRP A 189 19.13 -20.62 -9.92
CA TRP A 189 19.99 -21.14 -8.84
C TRP A 189 21.32 -21.69 -9.37
N ALA A 190 21.27 -22.48 -10.45
CA ALA A 190 22.48 -23.07 -11.03
C ALA A 190 23.42 -22.00 -11.60
N THR A 191 22.86 -21.02 -12.32
CA THR A 191 23.66 -19.94 -12.94
C THR A 191 24.17 -18.93 -11.92
N ASP A 192 23.40 -18.65 -10.86
CA ASP A 192 23.78 -17.76 -9.77
C ASP A 192 24.91 -18.37 -8.93
N LEU A 193 24.80 -19.66 -8.58
CA LEU A 193 25.88 -20.40 -7.92
C LEU A 193 27.18 -20.34 -8.74
N PHE A 194 27.08 -20.44 -10.07
CA PHE A 194 28.23 -20.27 -10.95
C PHE A 194 28.80 -18.84 -10.87
N ALA A 195 27.95 -17.81 -10.90
CA ALA A 195 28.37 -16.41 -10.85
C ALA A 195 29.04 -16.03 -9.52
N ILE A 196 28.50 -16.49 -8.39
CA ILE A 196 29.10 -16.31 -7.06
C ILE A 196 30.49 -16.96 -7.02
N ARG A 197 30.63 -18.19 -7.51
CA ARG A 197 31.94 -18.89 -7.57
C ARG A 197 32.95 -18.18 -8.48
N GLN A 198 32.49 -17.48 -9.51
CA GLN A 198 33.32 -16.69 -10.42
C GLN A 198 33.64 -15.28 -9.89
N GLY A 199 33.12 -14.93 -8.70
CA GLY A 199 33.27 -13.63 -8.08
C GLY A 199 32.68 -12.50 -8.92
N ILE A 200 31.57 -12.76 -9.63
CA ILE A 200 30.85 -11.70 -10.37
C ILE A 200 30.10 -10.81 -9.36
N TRP A 201 29.51 -11.43 -8.34
CA TRP A 201 28.99 -10.81 -7.13
C TRP A 201 29.25 -11.71 -5.92
N SER A 202 29.08 -11.16 -4.73
CA SER A 202 29.17 -11.90 -3.48
C SER A 202 28.04 -11.54 -2.53
N ILE A 203 27.68 -12.50 -1.68
CA ILE A 203 26.63 -12.38 -0.67
C ILE A 203 27.29 -12.32 0.71
N SER A 204 26.84 -11.38 1.54
CA SER A 204 27.41 -11.15 2.86
C SER A 204 27.02 -12.25 3.86
N GLU A 205 28.02 -12.95 4.40
CA GLU A 205 27.83 -13.96 5.44
C GLU A 205 27.19 -13.38 6.71
N ARG A 206 27.43 -12.09 6.99
CA ARG A 206 26.87 -11.37 8.15
C ARG A 206 25.34 -11.29 8.10
N TYR A 207 24.78 -11.14 6.91
CA TYR A 207 23.34 -10.88 6.72
C TYR A 207 22.53 -12.12 6.33
N THR A 208 23.21 -13.27 6.22
CA THR A 208 22.62 -14.56 5.86
C THR A 208 22.55 -15.50 7.05
N THR A 209 21.63 -16.46 6.99
CA THR A 209 21.43 -17.51 8.02
C THR A 209 22.58 -18.50 8.12
N GLY A 210 23.49 -18.53 7.14
CA GLY A 210 24.56 -19.51 7.02
C GLY A 210 24.11 -20.86 6.43
N LEU A 211 22.80 -21.03 6.14
CA LEU A 211 22.28 -22.22 5.48
C LEU A 211 22.56 -22.17 3.98
N ASN A 212 23.02 -23.29 3.43
CA ASN A 212 23.37 -23.39 2.01
C ASN A 212 22.70 -24.61 1.35
N LEU A 213 22.18 -24.43 0.15
CA LEU A 213 21.64 -25.47 -0.74
C LEU A 213 22.66 -25.72 -1.86
N PHE A 214 23.39 -26.84 -1.78
CA PHE A 214 24.45 -27.18 -2.75
C PHE A 214 25.53 -26.09 -2.92
N GLY A 215 25.77 -25.30 -1.87
CA GLY A 215 26.72 -24.17 -1.85
C GLY A 215 26.14 -22.83 -2.29
N LEU A 216 24.84 -22.76 -2.59
CA LEU A 216 24.10 -21.52 -2.78
C LEU A 216 23.47 -21.08 -1.44
N PRO A 217 23.60 -19.82 -0.99
CA PRO A 217 22.89 -19.34 0.19
C PRO A 217 21.38 -19.59 0.09
N LEU A 218 20.76 -20.00 1.20
CA LEU A 218 19.32 -20.27 1.25
C LEU A 218 18.52 -19.04 0.79
N GLU A 219 18.98 -17.84 1.15
CA GLU A 219 18.33 -16.58 0.82
C GLU A 219 18.32 -16.33 -0.70
N GLU A 220 19.41 -16.61 -1.41
CA GLU A 220 19.44 -16.54 -2.88
C GLU A 220 18.46 -17.55 -3.49
N ALA A 221 18.41 -18.76 -2.94
CA ALA A 221 17.48 -19.78 -3.40
C ALA A 221 16.01 -19.31 -3.23
N VAL A 222 15.69 -18.75 -2.06
CA VAL A 222 14.38 -18.18 -1.76
C VAL A 222 14.10 -16.95 -2.64
N PHE A 223 15.08 -16.07 -2.88
CA PHE A 223 14.95 -14.89 -3.72
C PHE A 223 14.49 -15.25 -5.14
N PHE A 224 15.17 -16.19 -5.81
CA PHE A 224 14.76 -16.61 -7.16
C PHE A 224 13.43 -17.37 -7.19
N LEU A 225 13.10 -18.11 -6.13
CA LEU A 225 11.80 -18.76 -6.01
C LEU A 225 10.68 -17.71 -5.90
N VAL A 226 10.86 -16.74 -5.02
CA VAL A 226 9.87 -15.71 -4.71
C VAL A 226 9.65 -14.75 -5.88
N THR A 227 10.72 -14.33 -6.55
CA THR A 227 10.61 -13.50 -7.76
C THR A 227 9.85 -14.23 -8.88
N ASN A 228 10.11 -15.52 -9.10
CA ASN A 228 9.33 -16.33 -10.03
C ASN A 228 7.88 -16.53 -9.57
N LEU A 229 7.62 -16.72 -8.27
CA LEU A 229 6.25 -16.79 -7.73
C LEU A 229 5.48 -15.50 -8.03
N LEU A 230 6.07 -14.32 -7.80
CA LEU A 230 5.44 -13.02 -8.07
C LEU A 230 5.09 -12.85 -9.55
N VAL A 231 6.05 -13.14 -10.43
CA VAL A 231 5.88 -12.98 -11.88
C VAL A 231 4.86 -13.97 -12.44
N VAL A 232 5.00 -15.26 -12.13
CA VAL A 232 4.13 -16.31 -12.67
C VAL A 232 2.72 -16.17 -12.12
N THR A 233 2.54 -15.90 -10.82
CA THR A 233 1.22 -15.68 -10.22
C THR A 233 0.56 -14.47 -10.87
N GLY A 234 1.27 -13.34 -11.01
CA GLY A 234 0.77 -12.15 -11.68
C GLY A 234 0.28 -12.44 -13.11
N LEU A 235 1.11 -13.07 -13.94
CA LEU A 235 0.74 -13.40 -15.32
C LEU A 235 -0.44 -14.37 -15.41
N LEU A 236 -0.46 -15.43 -14.58
CA LEU A 236 -1.57 -16.37 -14.56
C LEU A 236 -2.89 -15.67 -14.24
N LEU A 237 -2.88 -14.77 -13.25
CA LEU A 237 -4.07 -13.98 -12.90
C LEU A 237 -4.49 -13.06 -14.05
N PHE A 238 -3.56 -12.37 -14.72
CA PHE A 238 -3.93 -11.48 -15.84
C PHE A 238 -4.47 -12.23 -17.06
N LEU A 239 -4.03 -13.46 -17.27
CA LEU A 239 -4.43 -14.30 -18.40
C LEU A 239 -5.67 -15.15 -18.08
N HIS A 240 -6.06 -15.30 -16.82
CA HIS A 240 -7.21 -16.13 -16.48
C HIS A 240 -8.54 -15.43 -16.80
N PRO A 241 -9.47 -16.04 -17.59
CA PRO A 241 -10.74 -15.41 -17.95
C PRO A 241 -11.58 -14.95 -16.74
N VAL A 242 -11.70 -15.81 -15.73
CA VAL A 242 -12.43 -15.51 -14.48
C VAL A 242 -11.79 -14.36 -13.69
N ALA A 243 -10.47 -14.19 -13.75
CA ALA A 243 -9.83 -13.04 -13.10
C ALA A 243 -10.25 -11.73 -13.77
N LEU A 244 -10.40 -11.71 -15.09
CA LEU A 244 -10.91 -10.54 -15.81
C LEU A 244 -12.36 -10.22 -15.44
N GLU A 245 -13.19 -11.24 -15.25
CA GLU A 245 -14.56 -11.07 -14.73
C GLU A 245 -14.54 -10.49 -13.31
N ARG A 246 -13.65 -10.97 -12.43
CA ARG A 246 -13.45 -10.41 -11.09
C ARG A 246 -13.01 -8.95 -11.14
N VAL A 247 -12.06 -8.59 -12.01
CA VAL A 247 -11.65 -7.19 -12.18
C VAL A 247 -12.82 -6.32 -12.64
N ARG A 248 -13.63 -6.79 -13.60
CA ARG A 248 -14.82 -6.07 -14.07
C ARG A 248 -15.85 -5.89 -12.96
N PHE A 249 -16.11 -6.94 -12.19
CA PHE A 249 -17.00 -6.90 -11.03
C PHE A 249 -16.50 -5.92 -9.95
N LEU A 250 -15.22 -6.00 -9.60
CA LEU A 250 -14.60 -5.08 -8.65
C LEU A 250 -14.65 -3.63 -9.16
N ARG A 251 -14.35 -3.38 -10.43
CA ARG A 251 -14.44 -2.03 -11.01
C ARG A 251 -15.88 -1.49 -11.01
N ALA A 252 -16.87 -2.36 -11.15
CA ALA A 252 -18.28 -1.97 -11.09
C ALA A 252 -18.78 -1.72 -9.65
N THR A 253 -18.16 -2.38 -8.66
CA THR A 253 -18.66 -2.40 -7.27
C THR A 253 -17.85 -1.50 -6.34
N VAL A 254 -16.53 -1.47 -6.49
CA VAL A 254 -15.59 -0.69 -5.68
C VAL A 254 -15.55 0.74 -6.21
N ARG A 255 -16.06 1.65 -5.40
CA ARG A 255 -16.06 3.09 -5.71
C ARG A 255 -14.64 3.66 -5.58
N PRO A 256 -14.24 4.65 -6.41
CA PRO A 256 -12.89 5.24 -6.36
C PRO A 256 -12.47 5.74 -4.98
N TRP A 257 -13.40 6.31 -4.21
CA TRP A 257 -13.11 6.81 -2.85
C TRP A 257 -12.72 5.70 -1.87
N VAL A 258 -13.15 4.46 -2.08
CA VAL A 258 -12.73 3.30 -1.26
C VAL A 258 -11.25 3.03 -1.45
N GLY A 259 -10.74 3.14 -2.67
CA GLY A 259 -9.32 2.98 -2.97
C GLY A 259 -8.46 4.06 -2.30
N LEU A 260 -8.91 5.31 -2.35
CA LEU A 260 -8.25 6.43 -1.67
C LEU A 260 -8.22 6.25 -0.15
N LEU A 261 -9.34 5.80 0.44
CA LEU A 261 -9.44 5.50 1.87
C LEU A 261 -8.53 4.32 2.29
N ALA A 262 -8.45 3.28 1.45
CA ALA A 262 -7.54 2.16 1.72
C ALA A 262 -6.07 2.62 1.66
N LEU A 263 -5.71 3.42 0.66
CA LEU A 263 -4.37 3.99 0.54
C LEU A 263 -4.01 4.90 1.72
N SER A 264 -4.95 5.75 2.19
CA SER A 264 -4.70 6.62 3.34
C SER A 264 -4.40 5.85 4.62
N ALA A 265 -5.04 4.68 4.81
CA ALA A 265 -4.77 3.78 5.92
C ALA A 265 -3.43 3.04 5.75
N LEU A 266 -3.11 2.57 4.54
CA LEU A 266 -1.82 1.92 4.25
C LEU A 266 -0.62 2.82 4.52
N LEU A 267 -0.73 4.13 4.25
CA LEU A 267 0.33 5.11 4.55
C LEU A 267 0.66 5.26 6.04
N ARG A 268 -0.18 4.72 6.94
CA ARG A 268 0.05 4.79 8.38
C ARG A 268 0.83 3.58 8.90
N VAL A 269 0.88 2.49 8.15
CA VAL A 269 1.63 1.29 8.53
C VAL A 269 3.14 1.59 8.70
N PRO A 270 3.80 2.39 7.85
CA PRO A 270 5.21 2.73 8.03
C PRO A 270 5.50 3.71 9.17
N VAL A 271 4.50 4.41 9.73
CA VAL A 271 4.72 5.49 10.70
C VAL A 271 5.54 5.07 11.93
N PRO A 272 5.27 3.92 12.59
CA PRO A 272 6.08 3.47 13.72
C PRO A 272 7.52 3.11 13.33
N LEU A 273 7.76 2.81 12.05
CA LEU A 273 9.05 2.38 11.51
C LEU A 273 9.86 3.55 10.92
N TRP A 274 9.22 4.68 10.61
CA TRP A 274 9.85 5.88 10.07
C TRP A 274 9.28 7.16 10.70
N PRO A 275 9.65 7.45 11.97
CA PRO A 275 9.13 8.60 12.70
C PRO A 275 9.44 9.94 12.02
N GLU A 276 10.61 10.08 11.38
CA GLU A 276 11.01 11.29 10.66
C GLU A 276 10.12 11.55 9.44
N GLY A 277 9.55 10.49 8.86
CA GLY A 277 8.60 10.56 7.75
C GLY A 277 7.18 10.88 8.17
N PHE A 278 6.88 10.97 9.48
CA PHE A 278 5.51 11.14 9.99
C PHE A 278 4.81 12.33 9.34
N ALA A 279 5.46 13.49 9.24
CA ALA A 279 4.84 14.70 8.72
C ALA A 279 4.40 14.57 7.26
N LEU A 280 5.25 13.94 6.44
CA LEU A 280 4.96 13.66 5.04
C LEU A 280 3.82 12.65 4.92
N LEU A 281 3.92 11.52 5.64
CA LEU A 281 2.92 10.45 5.61
C LEU A 281 1.55 10.94 6.11
N ALA A 282 1.52 11.72 7.19
CA ALA A 282 0.30 12.32 7.74
C ALA A 282 -0.32 13.32 6.75
N THR A 283 0.49 14.15 6.09
CA THR A 283 -0.01 15.10 5.09
C THR A 283 -0.60 14.38 3.88
N ILE A 284 0.09 13.37 3.34
CA ILE A 284 -0.42 12.59 2.21
C ILE A 284 -1.65 11.77 2.62
N SER A 285 -1.66 11.16 3.81
CA SER A 285 -2.82 10.42 4.35
C SER A 285 -4.05 11.32 4.47
N THR A 286 -3.89 12.53 5.04
CA THR A 286 -4.98 13.50 5.15
C THR A 286 -5.44 14.03 3.78
N LEU A 287 -4.52 14.24 2.83
CA LEU A 287 -4.89 14.59 1.46
C LEU A 287 -5.71 13.48 0.79
N LEU A 288 -5.31 12.22 0.93
CA LEU A 288 -6.05 11.07 0.40
C LEU A 288 -7.44 10.94 1.04
N LEU A 289 -7.57 11.20 2.35
CA LEU A 289 -8.87 11.26 3.03
C LEU A 289 -9.75 12.40 2.50
N ALA A 290 -9.17 13.58 2.28
CA ALA A 290 -9.87 14.72 1.67
C ALA A 290 -10.33 14.44 0.24
N LEU A 291 -9.49 13.78 -0.56
CA LEU A 291 -9.84 13.34 -1.91
C LEU A 291 -10.88 12.20 -1.89
N ALA A 292 -10.82 11.28 -0.92
CA ALA A 292 -11.84 10.26 -0.73
C ALA A 292 -13.19 10.89 -0.39
N ALA A 293 -13.21 11.84 0.54
CA ALA A 293 -14.42 12.60 0.88
C ALA A 293 -14.96 13.39 -0.32
N LEU A 294 -14.08 14.00 -1.13
CA LEU A 294 -14.48 14.72 -2.33
C LEU A 294 -15.06 13.78 -3.40
N ALA A 295 -14.40 12.64 -3.67
CA ALA A 295 -14.87 11.66 -4.64
C ALA A 295 -16.22 11.04 -4.20
N TRP A 296 -16.38 10.74 -2.90
CA TRP A 296 -17.64 10.31 -2.35
C TRP A 296 -18.73 11.39 -2.51
N ALA A 297 -18.45 12.63 -2.11
CA ALA A 297 -19.40 13.73 -2.24
C ALA A 297 -19.77 14.02 -3.70
N TRP A 298 -18.81 13.90 -4.62
CA TRP A 298 -19.05 14.04 -6.06
C TRP A 298 -20.04 13.00 -6.58
N GLU A 299 -19.97 11.75 -6.12
CA GLU A 299 -20.95 10.72 -6.47
C GLU A 299 -22.37 11.07 -5.98
N GLN A 300 -22.50 11.86 -4.90
CA GLN A 300 -23.80 12.23 -4.34
C GLN A 300 -24.39 13.52 -4.93
N VAL A 301 -23.55 14.56 -5.14
CA VAL A 301 -24.02 15.91 -5.50
C VAL A 301 -23.34 16.52 -6.72
N GLY A 302 -22.45 15.77 -7.40
CA GLY A 302 -21.72 16.22 -8.58
C GLY A 302 -20.76 17.38 -8.28
N ALA A 303 -20.65 18.33 -9.21
CA ALA A 303 -19.74 19.47 -9.10
C ALA A 303 -19.94 20.34 -7.85
N ARG A 304 -21.13 20.32 -7.24
CA ARG A 304 -21.40 20.99 -5.96
C ARG A 304 -20.46 20.51 -4.84
N ALA A 305 -19.93 19.29 -4.94
CA ALA A 305 -18.96 18.76 -3.99
C ALA A 305 -17.70 19.63 -3.85
N LEU A 306 -17.25 20.26 -4.94
CA LEU A 306 -16.10 21.19 -4.90
C LEU A 306 -16.39 22.42 -4.06
N LEU A 307 -17.62 22.94 -4.14
CA LEU A 307 -18.05 24.12 -3.39
C LEU A 307 -18.19 23.79 -1.90
N LEU A 308 -18.73 22.62 -1.57
CA LEU A 308 -18.83 22.12 -0.19
C LEU A 308 -17.44 21.87 0.43
N ALA A 309 -16.54 21.25 -0.34
CA ALA A 309 -15.16 21.02 0.08
C ALA A 309 -14.41 22.34 0.28
N GLY A 310 -14.54 23.27 -0.66
CA GLY A 310 -13.97 24.62 -0.57
C GLY A 310 -14.51 25.41 0.62
N LEU A 311 -15.81 25.30 0.92
CA LEU A 311 -16.43 25.93 2.09
C LEU A 311 -15.85 25.38 3.39
N ALA A 312 -15.83 24.05 3.57
CA ALA A 312 -15.28 23.41 4.77
C ALA A 312 -13.79 23.71 4.95
N PHE A 313 -13.02 23.61 3.87
CA PHE A 313 -11.61 23.96 3.85
C PHE A 313 -11.38 25.43 4.22
N GLY A 314 -12.14 26.35 3.61
CA GLY A 314 -12.01 27.79 3.83
C GLY A 314 -12.42 28.23 5.23
N VAL A 315 -13.54 27.70 5.75
CA VAL A 315 -13.97 27.94 7.13
C VAL A 315 -12.94 27.39 8.12
N GLY A 316 -12.46 26.15 7.90
CA GLY A 316 -11.40 25.55 8.70
C GLY A 316 -10.14 26.41 8.72
N LEU A 317 -9.63 26.81 7.55
CA LEU A 317 -8.46 27.69 7.46
C LEU A 317 -8.69 29.02 8.19
N LEU A 318 -9.86 29.64 8.02
CA LEU A 318 -10.18 30.92 8.64
C LEU A 318 -10.16 30.83 10.17
N VAL A 319 -10.81 29.81 10.75
CA VAL A 319 -10.86 29.65 12.22
C VAL A 319 -9.49 29.32 12.80
N GLU A 320 -8.64 28.60 12.07
CA GLU A 320 -7.27 28.26 12.51
C GLU A 320 -6.32 29.44 12.41
N VAL A 321 -6.44 30.27 11.36
CA VAL A 321 -5.70 31.54 11.26
C VAL A 321 -6.12 32.49 12.37
N LEU A 322 -7.42 32.55 12.70
CA LEU A 322 -7.92 33.36 13.80
C LEU A 322 -7.42 32.82 15.15
N GLY A 323 -7.51 31.51 15.36
CA GLY A 323 -7.07 30.79 16.56
C GLY A 323 -5.60 31.00 16.86
N SER A 324 -4.74 30.68 15.91
CA SER A 324 -3.28 30.80 16.06
C SER A 324 -2.78 32.25 16.27
N ARG A 325 -3.55 33.27 15.85
CA ARG A 325 -3.16 34.69 16.02
C ARG A 325 -3.77 35.36 17.24
N THR A 326 -4.98 34.97 17.63
CA THR A 326 -5.77 35.69 18.66
C THR A 326 -6.04 34.84 19.90
N GLY A 327 -5.85 33.52 19.81
CA GLY A 327 -6.25 32.56 20.82
C GLY A 327 -7.75 32.21 20.80
N PHE A 328 -8.56 32.79 19.91
CA PHE A 328 -9.98 32.46 19.76
C PHE A 328 -10.22 31.73 18.42
N PRO A 329 -10.99 30.61 18.38
CA PRO A 329 -11.81 30.06 19.46
C PRO A 329 -11.13 29.00 20.34
N PHE A 330 -9.90 28.58 20.01
CA PHE A 330 -9.32 27.34 20.54
C PHE A 330 -8.48 27.48 21.83
N GLY A 331 -8.14 28.71 22.24
CA GLY A 331 -7.09 28.99 23.21
C GLY A 331 -5.79 29.44 22.53
N ALA A 332 -4.79 29.88 23.30
CA ALA A 332 -3.51 30.35 22.75
C ALA A 332 -2.56 29.18 22.44
N TYR A 333 -2.18 29.06 21.16
CA TYR A 333 -1.23 28.06 20.65
C TYR A 333 -0.41 28.66 19.51
N SER A 334 0.70 27.98 19.18
CA SER A 334 1.53 28.32 18.02
C SER A 334 1.80 27.09 17.17
N TYR A 335 1.82 27.28 15.86
CA TYR A 335 2.17 26.25 14.89
C TYR A 335 3.68 26.26 14.62
N ASP A 336 4.30 25.09 14.64
CA ASP A 336 5.67 24.87 14.17
C ASP A 336 5.78 23.59 13.31
N PRO A 337 4.96 23.45 12.24
CA PRO A 337 4.84 22.18 11.55
C PRO A 337 6.05 21.91 10.64
N PRO A 338 6.57 20.68 10.60
CA PRO A 338 7.60 20.26 9.64
C PRO A 338 7.10 20.13 8.18
N GLY A 339 5.87 20.56 7.87
CA GLY A 339 5.19 20.34 6.59
C GLY A 339 4.70 21.62 5.91
N PRO A 340 4.06 21.51 4.72
CA PRO A 340 3.58 22.68 3.99
C PRO A 340 2.52 23.43 4.79
N THR A 341 2.62 24.76 4.80
CA THR A 341 1.69 25.65 5.48
C THR A 341 0.94 26.54 4.50
N LEU A 342 -0.24 26.98 4.90
CA LEU A 342 -1.06 27.98 4.22
C LEU A 342 -1.45 29.05 5.23
N LEU A 343 -1.01 30.29 5.01
CA LEU A 343 -1.20 31.42 5.93
C LEU A 343 -0.69 31.16 7.38
N GLY A 344 0.30 30.29 7.53
CA GLY A 344 0.86 29.87 8.83
C GLY A 344 0.20 28.64 9.45
N VAL A 345 -0.88 28.11 8.85
CA VAL A 345 -1.58 26.90 9.31
C VAL A 345 -1.06 25.68 8.53
N PRO A 346 -0.73 24.54 9.17
CA PRO A 346 -0.33 23.32 8.46
C PRO A 346 -1.45 22.87 7.51
N LEU A 347 -1.12 22.60 6.24
CA LEU A 347 -2.10 22.30 5.18
C LEU A 347 -3.03 21.11 5.51
N LEU A 348 -2.54 20.15 6.30
CA LEU A 348 -3.34 19.00 6.74
C LEU A 348 -4.55 19.42 7.60
N VAL A 349 -4.49 20.55 8.31
CA VAL A 349 -5.57 21.00 9.20
C VAL A 349 -6.82 21.43 8.42
N PRO A 350 -6.76 22.37 7.45
CA PRO A 350 -7.94 22.72 6.65
C PRO A 350 -8.41 21.58 5.75
N LEU A 351 -7.52 20.70 5.27
CA LEU A 351 -7.92 19.44 4.61
C LEU A 351 -8.68 18.52 5.59
N GLY A 352 -8.23 18.49 6.84
CA GLY A 352 -8.85 17.81 7.97
C GLY A 352 -10.30 18.24 8.19
N TRP A 353 -10.53 19.54 8.30
CA TRP A 353 -11.86 20.12 8.49
C TRP A 353 -12.87 19.65 7.42
N TRP A 354 -12.43 19.45 6.18
CA TRP A 354 -13.29 18.87 5.14
C TRP A 354 -13.61 17.39 5.38
N TRP A 355 -12.61 16.51 5.38
CA TRP A 355 -12.89 15.07 5.40
C TRP A 355 -13.52 14.62 6.72
N MET A 356 -13.10 15.21 7.85
CA MET A 356 -13.64 14.87 9.18
C MET A 356 -15.11 15.24 9.27
N THR A 357 -15.47 16.45 8.82
CA THR A 357 -16.87 16.90 8.83
C THR A 357 -17.70 16.06 7.87
N ALA A 358 -17.20 15.75 6.68
CA ALA A 358 -17.90 14.89 5.72
C ALA A 358 -18.15 13.47 6.28
N ALA A 359 -17.13 12.84 6.86
CA ALA A 359 -17.22 11.51 7.44
C ALA A 359 -18.13 11.48 8.69
N ALA A 360 -18.04 12.50 9.54
CA ALA A 360 -18.89 12.63 10.71
C ALA A 360 -20.36 12.92 10.32
N LEU A 361 -20.60 13.75 9.31
CA LEU A 361 -21.94 14.03 8.78
C LEU A 361 -22.61 12.76 8.22
N ALA A 362 -21.83 11.97 7.48
CA ALA A 362 -22.21 10.66 6.97
C ALA A 362 -22.56 9.67 8.09
N LEU A 363 -21.76 9.63 9.16
CA LEU A 363 -21.99 8.76 10.32
C LEU A 363 -23.17 9.21 11.19
N ALA A 364 -23.32 10.51 11.40
CA ALA A 364 -24.35 11.10 12.27
C ALA A 364 -25.74 11.16 11.62
N GLY A 365 -25.89 10.78 10.35
CA GLY A 365 -27.14 10.89 9.60
C GLY A 365 -27.65 12.33 9.52
N GLY A 366 -26.73 13.29 9.37
CA GLY A 366 -27.08 14.71 9.23
C GLY A 366 -27.39 15.47 10.51
N ARG A 367 -27.15 14.90 11.70
CA ARG A 367 -27.40 15.55 13.00
C ARG A 367 -26.23 16.45 13.41
N PRO A 368 -26.32 17.79 13.32
CA PRO A 368 -25.14 18.66 13.43
C PRO A 368 -24.47 18.62 14.81
N LEU A 369 -25.24 18.55 15.89
CA LEU A 369 -24.67 18.47 17.25
C LEU A 369 -23.91 17.17 17.49
N LEU A 370 -24.35 16.06 16.89
CA LEU A 370 -23.62 14.80 16.94
C LEU A 370 -22.34 14.87 16.10
N VAL A 371 -22.35 15.60 14.98
CA VAL A 371 -21.13 15.88 14.20
C VAL A 371 -20.12 16.66 15.02
N GLY A 372 -20.55 17.71 15.74
CA GLY A 372 -19.69 18.44 16.67
C GLY A 372 -19.06 17.53 17.73
N ALA A 373 -19.85 16.63 18.33
CA ALA A 373 -19.33 15.64 19.30
C ALA A 373 -18.34 14.65 18.69
N LEU A 374 -18.57 14.20 17.44
CA LEU A 374 -17.65 13.33 16.71
C LEU A 374 -16.33 14.05 16.36
N LEU A 375 -16.38 15.33 15.98
CA LEU A 375 -15.19 16.14 15.73
C LEU A 375 -14.36 16.34 17.02
N VAL A 376 -15.01 16.60 18.16
CA VAL A 376 -14.33 16.63 19.46
C VAL A 376 -13.70 15.27 19.80
N ALA A 377 -14.38 14.17 19.50
CA ALA A 377 -13.84 12.84 19.75
C ALA A 377 -12.59 12.52 18.90
N LEU A 378 -12.55 13.00 17.65
CA LEU A 378 -11.34 12.95 16.83
C LEU A 378 -10.23 13.82 17.42
N ASP A 379 -10.55 15.05 17.82
CA ASP A 379 -9.62 16.01 18.39
C ASP A 379 -8.95 15.47 19.67
N LEU A 380 -9.71 14.80 20.55
CA LEU A 380 -9.16 14.10 21.73
C LEU A 380 -8.06 13.09 21.38
N GLY A 381 -8.12 12.43 20.21
CA GLY A 381 -7.06 11.53 19.79
C GLY A 381 -5.91 12.22 19.05
N LEU A 382 -6.21 13.30 18.32
CA LEU A 382 -5.22 14.06 17.55
C LEU A 382 -4.32 14.90 18.44
N GLU A 383 -4.87 15.55 19.47
CA GLU A 383 -4.14 16.48 20.32
C GLU A 383 -2.88 15.88 20.98
N PRO A 384 -2.94 14.69 21.63
CA PRO A 384 -1.76 14.10 22.23
C PRO A 384 -0.70 13.74 21.18
N LEU A 385 -1.15 13.27 20.01
CA LEU A 385 -0.26 12.89 18.90
C LEU A 385 0.45 14.11 18.30
N MET A 386 -0.30 15.16 18.00
CA MET A 386 0.20 16.35 17.30
C MET A 386 1.05 17.23 18.20
N THR A 387 0.69 17.34 19.49
CA THR A 387 1.52 18.04 20.48
C THR A 387 2.85 17.30 20.70
N ARG A 388 2.83 15.96 20.79
CA ARG A 388 4.07 15.16 20.95
C ARG A 388 4.98 15.23 19.73
N THR A 389 4.40 15.28 18.53
CA THR A 389 5.14 15.35 17.27
C THR A 389 5.55 16.77 16.89
N GLY A 390 5.19 17.78 17.69
CA GLY A 390 5.61 19.17 17.53
C GLY A 390 4.84 19.96 16.49
N PHE A 391 3.67 19.48 16.02
CA PHE A 391 2.88 20.22 15.02
C PHE A 391 2.33 21.55 15.57
N TRP A 392 1.96 21.57 16.84
CA TRP A 392 1.62 22.78 17.57
C TRP A 392 1.99 22.67 19.04
N THR A 393 2.16 23.82 19.68
CA THR A 393 2.43 23.93 21.11
C THR A 393 1.42 24.87 21.75
N TRP A 394 0.87 24.44 22.89
CA TRP A 394 -0.06 25.22 23.68
C TRP A 394 0.71 26.17 24.61
N SER A 395 0.38 27.46 24.59
CA SER A 395 1.14 28.49 25.32
C SER A 395 0.85 28.53 26.82
N ALA A 396 -0.27 27.95 27.27
CA ALA A 396 -0.66 27.92 28.67
C ALA A 396 -0.71 26.47 29.18
N GLY A 397 0.21 26.09 30.09
CA GLY A 397 0.29 24.77 30.72
C GLY A 397 -0.82 24.47 31.74
N GLY A 398 -2.08 24.80 31.42
CA GLY A 398 -3.24 24.65 32.31
C GLY A 398 -4.38 23.79 31.74
N GLY A 399 -4.19 23.14 30.59
CA GLY A 399 -5.19 22.28 29.97
C GLY A 399 -5.39 20.94 30.69
N LEU A 400 -6.65 20.51 30.86
CA LEU A 400 -7.02 19.28 31.58
C LEU A 400 -6.60 17.98 30.86
N TYR A 401 -6.33 18.04 29.55
CA TYR A 401 -6.04 16.87 28.72
C TYR A 401 -4.81 17.15 27.85
N TYR A 402 -3.65 16.57 28.20
CA TYR A 402 -2.37 16.76 27.48
C TYR A 402 -1.96 18.23 27.26
N GLY A 403 -2.33 19.14 28.17
CA GLY A 403 -2.00 20.57 28.07
C GLY A 403 -2.98 21.39 27.20
N VAL A 404 -4.00 20.75 26.63
CA VAL A 404 -5.00 21.39 25.77
C VAL A 404 -6.05 22.15 26.60
N PRO A 405 -6.29 23.44 26.34
CA PRO A 405 -7.37 24.20 26.98
C PRO A 405 -8.75 23.61 26.67
N TRP A 406 -9.66 23.58 27.65
CA TRP A 406 -11.01 23.05 27.42
C TRP A 406 -11.80 23.81 26.34
N VAL A 407 -11.46 25.09 26.13
CA VAL A 407 -12.05 25.94 25.08
C VAL A 407 -11.74 25.43 23.67
N ASN A 408 -10.66 24.67 23.47
CA ASN A 408 -10.37 23.99 22.21
C ASN A 408 -11.51 23.06 21.82
N PHE A 409 -11.87 22.14 22.72
CA PHE A 409 -12.94 21.18 22.50
C PHE A 409 -14.29 21.87 22.29
N LEU A 410 -14.57 22.98 22.99
CA LEU A 410 -15.77 23.78 22.74
C LEU A 410 -15.73 24.42 21.34
N GLY A 411 -14.58 24.95 20.91
CA GLY A 411 -14.36 25.49 19.57
C GLY A 411 -14.62 24.44 18.49
N TRP A 412 -14.02 23.26 18.60
CA TRP A 412 -14.27 22.12 17.70
C TRP A 412 -15.75 21.73 17.66
N PHE A 413 -16.42 21.67 18.81
CA PHE A 413 -17.84 21.36 18.88
C PHE A 413 -18.71 22.39 18.14
N VAL A 414 -18.50 23.68 18.42
CA VAL A 414 -19.30 24.78 17.86
C VAL A 414 -19.06 24.92 16.35
N VAL A 415 -17.80 25.02 15.94
CA VAL A 415 -17.43 25.15 14.52
C VAL A 415 -17.87 23.91 13.74
N GLY A 416 -17.60 22.72 14.28
CA GLY A 416 -18.01 21.45 13.67
C GLY A 416 -19.53 21.32 13.51
N SER A 417 -20.29 21.68 14.53
CA SER A 417 -21.77 21.67 14.48
C SER A 417 -22.31 22.69 13.47
N ALA A 418 -21.74 23.91 13.45
CA ALA A 418 -22.15 24.95 12.52
C ALA A 418 -21.85 24.54 11.07
N LEU A 419 -20.65 24.03 10.81
CA LEU A 419 -20.25 23.58 9.48
C LEU A 419 -21.12 22.42 9.02
N ALA A 420 -21.38 21.43 9.88
CA ALA A 420 -22.28 20.32 9.58
C ALA A 420 -23.71 20.77 9.27
N TRP A 421 -24.22 21.78 10.00
CA TRP A 421 -25.53 22.36 9.73
C TRP A 421 -25.58 23.03 8.35
N VAL A 422 -24.58 23.84 8.01
CA VAL A 422 -24.51 24.50 6.69
C VAL A 422 -24.41 23.47 5.57
N LEU A 423 -23.49 22.51 5.68
CA LEU A 423 -23.29 21.46 4.67
C LEU A 423 -24.55 20.61 4.49
N GLY A 424 -25.22 20.22 5.58
CA GLY A 424 -26.47 19.46 5.53
C GLY A 424 -27.64 20.24 4.91
N ARG A 425 -27.64 21.57 5.01
CA ARG A 425 -28.62 22.45 4.35
C ARG A 425 -28.34 22.63 2.86
N LEU A 426 -27.07 22.82 2.48
CA LEU A 426 -26.66 23.01 1.10
C LEU A 426 -26.70 21.72 0.28
N ALA A 427 -26.50 20.57 0.94
CA ALA A 427 -26.47 19.26 0.32
C ALA A 427 -27.10 18.18 1.22
N PRO A 428 -28.44 18.16 1.34
CA PRO A 428 -29.15 17.14 2.12
C PRO A 428 -28.85 15.71 1.65
N GLU A 429 -28.50 15.51 0.38
CA GLU A 429 -28.15 14.22 -0.22
C GLU A 429 -27.00 13.53 0.53
N LEU A 430 -26.01 14.29 1.02
CA LEU A 430 -24.86 13.76 1.78
C LEU A 430 -25.28 13.05 3.08
N THR A 431 -26.46 13.41 3.61
CA THR A 431 -26.98 12.82 4.86
C THR A 431 -27.85 11.59 4.60
N ARG A 432 -28.56 11.54 3.46
CA ARG A 432 -29.46 10.43 3.10
C ARG A 432 -28.73 9.18 2.64
N THR A 433 -27.64 9.34 1.90
CA THR A 433 -26.85 8.23 1.33
C THR A 433 -25.49 8.05 2.02
N GLY A 434 -25.23 8.81 3.09
CA GLY A 434 -23.92 8.88 3.74
C GLY A 434 -23.45 7.63 4.47
N GLY A 435 -24.31 6.64 4.68
CA GLY A 435 -23.95 5.41 5.40
C GLY A 435 -22.70 4.70 4.86
N SER A 436 -22.40 4.81 3.56
CA SER A 436 -21.21 4.20 2.96
C SER A 436 -19.90 4.89 3.39
N PHE A 437 -19.88 6.22 3.47
CA PHE A 437 -18.66 6.98 3.80
C PHE A 437 -18.43 7.12 5.30
N ALA A 438 -19.41 6.77 6.13
CA ALA A 438 -19.24 6.64 7.58
C ALA A 438 -18.11 5.64 7.97
N TRP A 439 -17.72 4.73 7.06
CA TRP A 439 -16.54 3.88 7.23
C TRP A 439 -15.23 4.65 7.33
N ALA A 440 -15.11 5.84 6.73
CA ALA A 440 -13.93 6.68 6.91
C ALA A 440 -13.74 7.02 8.39
N TYR A 441 -14.79 7.48 9.07
CA TYR A 441 -14.73 7.76 10.51
C TYR A 441 -14.48 6.48 11.33
N ARG A 442 -15.15 5.36 11.00
CA ARG A 442 -14.96 4.10 11.73
C ARG A 442 -13.53 3.56 11.62
N LEU A 443 -12.91 3.73 10.45
CA LEU A 443 -11.52 3.35 10.23
C LEU A 443 -10.59 4.20 11.11
N GLU A 444 -10.84 5.51 11.21
CA GLU A 444 -10.10 6.39 12.12
C GLU A 444 -10.29 6.03 13.59
N ALA A 445 -11.51 5.66 13.99
CA ALA A 445 -11.82 5.19 15.34
C ALA A 445 -11.07 3.91 15.73
N LEU A 446 -10.50 3.17 14.76
CA LEU A 446 -9.63 2.02 14.99
C LEU A 446 -8.15 2.39 14.85
N MET A 447 -7.79 3.12 13.80
CA MET A 447 -6.39 3.41 13.45
C MET A 447 -5.74 4.44 14.37
N LEU A 448 -6.45 5.50 14.75
CA LEU A 448 -5.92 6.54 15.64
C LEU A 448 -5.56 6.00 17.03
N PRO A 449 -6.44 5.27 17.76
CA PRO A 449 -6.06 4.69 19.04
C PRO A 449 -5.00 3.59 18.90
N ALA A 450 -5.01 2.80 17.82
CA ALA A 450 -3.94 1.83 17.56
C ALA A 450 -2.58 2.53 17.38
N GLY A 451 -2.53 3.63 16.63
CA GLY A 451 -1.33 4.45 16.46
C GLY A 451 -0.84 5.04 17.77
N LEU A 452 -1.74 5.61 18.58
CA LEU A 452 -1.42 6.12 19.92
C LEU A 452 -0.85 5.02 20.83
N LEU A 453 -1.42 3.81 20.78
CA LEU A 453 -0.93 2.66 21.54
C LEU A 453 0.49 2.25 21.10
N LEU A 454 0.74 2.20 19.80
CA LEU A 454 2.07 1.87 19.24
C LEU A 454 3.13 2.92 19.61
N LEU A 455 2.73 4.18 19.80
CA LEU A 455 3.60 5.26 20.27
C LEU A 455 3.74 5.32 21.81
N GLY A 456 3.20 4.33 22.52
CA GLY A 456 3.27 4.23 23.99
C GLY A 456 2.30 5.15 24.74
N MET A 457 1.36 5.79 24.04
CA MET A 457 0.38 6.73 24.61
C MET A 457 -0.92 6.01 25.03
N TRP A 458 -0.79 4.96 25.83
CA TRP A 458 -1.92 4.08 26.17
C TRP A 458 -3.14 4.78 26.83
N PRO A 459 -3.01 5.83 27.67
CA PRO A 459 -4.18 6.51 28.23
C PRO A 459 -4.96 7.26 27.15
N ALA A 460 -4.26 8.00 26.28
CA ALA A 460 -4.86 8.66 25.13
C ALA A 460 -5.51 7.66 24.18
N ALA A 461 -4.84 6.53 23.91
CA ALA A 461 -5.37 5.46 23.07
C ALA A 461 -6.69 4.91 23.64
N LEU A 462 -6.75 4.63 24.94
CA LEU A 462 -7.94 4.12 25.60
C LEU A 462 -9.10 5.13 25.55
N VAL A 463 -8.85 6.40 25.90
CA VAL A 463 -9.87 7.46 25.85
C VAL A 463 -10.39 7.63 24.43
N THR A 464 -9.51 7.72 23.44
CA THR A 464 -9.86 7.86 22.03
C THR A 464 -10.71 6.68 21.56
N PHE A 465 -10.29 5.45 21.87
CA PHE A 465 -11.03 4.23 21.49
C PHE A 465 -12.42 4.19 22.12
N LEU A 466 -12.55 4.51 23.42
CA LEU A 466 -13.83 4.48 24.11
C LEU A 466 -14.78 5.57 23.62
N VAL A 467 -14.30 6.80 23.44
CA VAL A 467 -15.15 7.93 23.01
C VAL A 467 -15.55 7.79 21.54
N MET A 468 -14.60 7.57 20.64
CA MET A 468 -14.91 7.37 19.21
C MET A 468 -15.68 6.07 18.97
N GLY A 469 -15.31 4.99 19.64
CA GLY A 469 -16.01 3.70 19.59
C GLY A 469 -17.45 3.78 20.12
N GLY A 470 -17.67 4.49 21.23
CA GLY A 470 -19.01 4.71 21.78
C GLY A 470 -19.93 5.51 20.85
N LEU A 471 -19.40 6.60 20.26
CA LEU A 471 -20.18 7.45 19.33
C LEU A 471 -20.46 6.75 18.00
N THR A 472 -19.53 5.94 17.48
CA THR A 472 -19.74 5.14 16.25
C THR A 472 -20.75 4.01 16.45
N TRP A 473 -20.79 3.40 17.63
CA TRP A 473 -21.76 2.35 17.96
C TRP A 473 -23.19 2.91 18.13
N THR A 474 -23.33 3.99 18.88
CA THR A 474 -24.64 4.62 19.15
C THR A 474 -25.30 5.20 17.91
N SER A 475 -24.52 5.80 17.01
CA SER A 475 -24.98 6.28 15.70
C SER A 475 -25.48 5.13 14.80
N SER A 476 -24.84 3.95 14.88
CA SER A 476 -25.24 2.77 14.09
C SER A 476 -26.56 2.13 14.57
N ARG A 477 -26.87 2.15 15.87
CA ARG A 477 -28.16 1.67 16.41
C ARG A 477 -29.35 2.54 16.00
N ALA A 478 -29.17 3.84 15.90
CA ALA A 478 -30.23 4.76 15.48
C ALA A 478 -30.65 4.58 14.00
N ALA A 479 -29.79 3.96 13.19
CA ALA A 479 -30.05 3.64 11.79
C ALA A 479 -30.80 2.30 11.59
N PHE A 480 -30.64 1.33 12.50
CA PHE A 480 -31.35 0.03 12.46
C PHE A 480 -32.76 0.06 13.08
N ALA A 481 -33.08 1.10 13.85
CA ALA A 481 -34.39 1.28 14.49
C ALA A 481 -35.39 2.08 13.63
N ARG A 482 -35.06 2.34 12.35
CA ARG A 482 -35.93 2.92 11.32
C ARG A 482 -35.97 1.96 10.15
#